data_AF-A0A9E0YA70-F1
#
_entry.id   AF-A0A9E0YA70-F1
#
_cell.length_a   1.000
_cell.length_b   1.000
_cell.length_c   1.000
_cell.angle_alpha   90.00
_cell.angle_beta   90.00
_cell.angle_gamma   90.00
#
_symmetry.space_group_name_H-M   'P 1'
#
loop_
_entity.id
_entity.type
_entity.pdbx_description
1 polymer ?
#
loop_
_entity_poly.entity_id
_entity_poly.type
_entity_poly.pdbx_seq_one_letter_code
_entity_poly.pdbx_strand_id
1 'polypeptide(L)'
;VVILLDSITRLARAHNAVVPPSGKILSGGIDSNALQRPKRFFGAARNIEEGGSLTIIATALIDTGSRMDDVIFEEFKGTGNSEIHLDRRLSDKRLFPAIDLQRSGTRKEELLINKEDLNRIWVMRRVLNPLSPVEQMEVVLERLSKTKANSEFLASMQS
;
A
#
# COMPACT_ATOMS: atom_id res chain seq x y z
N VAL A 1 -2.22 18.99 -3.82
CA VAL A 1 -3.37 18.29 -4.46
C VAL A 1 -3.34 16.84 -4.04
N VAL A 2 -4.50 16.24 -3.74
CA VAL A 2 -4.61 14.82 -3.42
C VAL A 2 -5.62 14.17 -4.37
N ILE A 3 -5.25 13.04 -4.98
CA ILE A 3 -6.13 12.23 -5.83
C ILE A 3 -6.33 10.88 -5.15
N LEU A 4 -7.60 10.51 -4.97
CA LEU A 4 -8.00 9.17 -4.54
C LEU A 4 -8.52 8.43 -5.78
N LEU A 5 -7.83 7.37 -6.20
CA LEU A 5 -8.13 6.61 -7.41
C LEU A 5 -8.58 5.18 -7.06
N ASP A 6 -9.82 4.84 -7.41
CA ASP A 6 -10.32 3.47 -7.32
C ASP A 6 -10.75 2.98 -8.71
N SER A 7 -9.93 2.22 -9.45
CA SER A 7 -8.63 1.62 -9.09
C SER A 7 -7.57 1.77 -10.18
N ILE A 8 -6.29 1.72 -9.79
CA ILE A 8 -5.18 1.76 -10.77
C ILE A 8 -5.17 0.50 -11.66
N THR A 9 -5.62 -0.63 -11.13
CA THR A 9 -5.76 -1.89 -11.88
C THR A 9 -6.77 -1.75 -13.02
N ARG A 10 -7.94 -1.16 -12.75
CA ARG A 10 -8.97 -0.93 -13.77
C ARG A 10 -8.50 0.09 -14.81
N LEU A 11 -7.79 1.14 -14.39
CA LEU A 11 -7.19 2.11 -15.32
C LEU A 11 -6.19 1.43 -16.27
N ALA A 12 -5.31 0.58 -15.75
CA ALA A 12 -4.34 -0.14 -16.57
C ALA A 12 -4.99 -1.12 -17.55
N ARG A 13 -6.03 -1.86 -17.12
CA ARG A 13 -6.83 -2.72 -18.01
C ARG A 13 -7.48 -1.92 -19.14
N ALA A 14 -8.08 -0.77 -18.82
CA ALA A 14 -8.71 0.09 -19.83
C ALA A 14 -7.67 0.58 -20.85
N HIS A 15 -6.49 0.97 -20.40
CA HIS A 15 -5.38 1.36 -21.28
C HIS A 15 -4.89 0.21 -22.17
N ASN A 16 -4.81 -1.01 -21.63
CA ASN A 16 -4.44 -2.19 -22.42
C ASN A 16 -5.46 -2.52 -23.53
N ALA A 17 -6.75 -2.26 -23.29
CA ALA A 17 -7.80 -2.53 -24.27
C ALA A 17 -7.83 -1.53 -25.45
N VAL A 18 -7.34 -0.31 -25.25
CA VAL A 18 -7.40 0.77 -26.26
C VAL A 18 -6.07 1.04 -26.96
N VAL A 19 -4.96 0.49 -26.46
CA VAL A 19 -3.64 0.73 -27.08
C VAL A 19 -3.54 -0.02 -28.42
N PRO A 20 -3.01 0.61 -29.48
CA PRO A 20 -2.69 -0.11 -30.71
C PRO A 20 -1.69 -1.25 -30.42
N PRO A 21 -1.91 -2.46 -30.96
CA PRO A 21 -1.01 -3.59 -30.72
C PRO A 21 0.43 -3.30 -31.16
N SER A 22 1.38 -3.51 -30.25
CA SER A 22 2.81 -3.35 -30.51
C SER A 22 3.46 -4.56 -31.19
N GLY A 23 2.73 -5.68 -31.28
CA GLY A 23 3.26 -6.98 -31.68
C GLY A 23 4.06 -7.69 -30.57
N LYS A 24 4.19 -7.10 -29.38
CA LYS A 24 4.89 -7.68 -28.23
C LYS A 24 3.95 -7.74 -27.02
N ILE A 25 3.60 -8.97 -26.63
CA ILE A 25 2.71 -9.25 -25.51
C ILE A 25 3.54 -9.78 -24.34
N LEU A 26 3.39 -9.13 -23.18
CA LEU A 26 3.98 -9.54 -21.91
C LEU A 26 3.14 -10.65 -21.26
N SER A 27 3.68 -11.26 -20.21
CA SER A 27 2.93 -12.22 -19.39
C SER A 27 1.59 -11.63 -18.94
N GLY A 28 0.53 -12.45 -18.93
CA GLY A 28 -0.80 -11.98 -18.56
C GLY A 28 -1.59 -11.26 -19.67
N GLY A 29 -1.10 -11.25 -20.92
CA GLY A 29 -1.86 -10.69 -22.05
C GLY A 29 -1.83 -9.16 -22.13
N ILE A 30 -0.78 -8.56 -21.57
CA ILE A 30 -0.59 -7.11 -21.54
C ILE A 30 0.30 -6.70 -22.70
N ASP A 31 -0.12 -5.73 -23.50
CA ASP A 31 0.74 -5.14 -24.53
C ASP A 31 1.93 -4.41 -23.88
N SER A 32 3.12 -4.55 -24.45
CA SER A 32 4.34 -3.93 -23.92
C SER A 32 4.25 -2.41 -23.71
N ASN A 33 3.39 -1.71 -24.46
CA ASN A 33 3.17 -0.26 -24.34
C ASN A 33 1.99 0.11 -23.44
N ALA A 34 1.14 -0.84 -23.05
CA ALA A 34 -0.11 -0.58 -22.33
C ALA A 34 0.12 0.11 -20.97
N LEU A 35 1.18 -0.26 -20.26
CA LEU A 35 1.45 0.24 -18.91
C LEU A 35 2.17 1.58 -18.89
N GLN A 36 2.67 2.07 -20.02
CA GLN A 36 3.47 3.30 -20.07
C GLN A 36 2.66 4.52 -19.56
N ARG A 37 1.43 4.71 -20.05
CA ARG A 37 0.58 5.84 -19.66
C ARG A 37 0.08 5.72 -18.20
N PRO A 38 -0.46 4.58 -17.75
CA PRO A 38 -0.81 4.37 -16.35
C PRO A 38 0.36 4.59 -15.38
N LYS A 39 1.57 4.08 -15.70
CA LYS A 39 2.77 4.32 -14.88
C LYS A 39 3.16 5.79 -14.83
N ARG A 40 3.08 6.50 -15.96
CA ARG A 40 3.33 7.95 -16.00
C ARG A 40 2.30 8.73 -15.16
N PHE A 41 1.03 8.33 -15.20
CA PHE A 41 -0.01 8.93 -14.37
C PHE A 41 0.29 8.73 -12.88
N PHE A 42 0.56 7.49 -12.45
CA PHE A 42 0.83 7.21 -11.04
C PHE A 42 2.15 7.85 -10.57
N GLY A 43 3.20 7.82 -11.40
CA GLY A 43 4.48 8.50 -11.16
C GLY A 43 4.45 10.03 -11.30
N ALA A 44 3.29 10.62 -11.61
CA ALA A 44 3.13 12.07 -11.49
C ALA A 44 3.15 12.51 -10.02
N ALA A 45 2.73 11.65 -9.09
CA ALA A 45 2.77 11.92 -7.66
C ALA A 45 4.19 12.24 -7.19
N ARG A 46 4.37 13.41 -6.56
CA ARG A 46 5.66 13.90 -6.08
C ARG A 46 5.48 15.07 -5.12
N ASN A 47 6.46 15.23 -4.24
CA ASN A 47 6.66 16.47 -3.47
C ASN A 47 7.54 17.42 -4.29
N ILE A 48 7.21 18.72 -4.33
CA ILE A 48 7.94 19.73 -5.11
C ILE A 48 8.63 20.67 -4.13
N GLU A 49 9.95 20.82 -4.24
CA GLU A 49 10.76 21.64 -3.34
C GLU A 49 10.37 23.13 -3.38
N GLU A 50 10.11 23.66 -4.57
CA GLU A 50 9.76 25.06 -4.82
C GLU A 50 8.30 25.39 -4.43
N GLY A 51 7.51 24.40 -4.00
CA GLY A 51 6.18 24.61 -3.45
C GLY A 51 5.13 23.62 -3.96
N GLY A 52 4.36 23.10 -3.01
CA GLY A 52 3.22 22.22 -3.27
C GLY A 52 3.60 20.74 -3.41
N SER A 53 2.57 19.91 -3.52
CA SER A 53 2.72 18.47 -3.69
C SER A 53 1.53 17.88 -4.43
N LEU A 54 1.77 16.77 -5.14
CA LEU A 54 0.75 15.92 -5.70
C LEU A 54 0.83 14.54 -5.05
N THR A 55 -0.19 14.21 -4.25
CA THR A 55 -0.34 12.89 -3.64
C THR A 55 -1.38 12.10 -4.43
N ILE A 56 -1.04 10.86 -4.82
CA ILE A 56 -2.00 9.93 -5.43
C ILE A 56 -2.06 8.70 -4.53
N ILE A 57 -3.25 8.39 -4.02
CA ILE A 57 -3.52 7.14 -3.32
C ILE A 57 -4.46 6.35 -4.22
N ALA A 58 -4.02 5.17 -4.65
CA ALA A 58 -4.80 4.33 -5.54
C ALA A 58 -5.00 2.94 -4.95
N THR A 59 -6.20 2.38 -5.14
CA THR A 59 -6.45 0.97 -4.84
C THR A 59 -5.87 0.11 -5.96
N ALA A 60 -5.32 -1.05 -5.59
CA ALA A 60 -4.87 -2.08 -6.52
C ALA A 60 -5.52 -3.40 -6.14
N LEU A 61 -5.99 -4.15 -7.13
CA LEU A 61 -6.58 -5.46 -6.93
C LEU A 61 -5.48 -6.53 -7.04
N ILE A 62 -5.46 -7.44 -6.07
CA ILE A 62 -4.61 -8.63 -6.02
C ILE A 62 -5.49 -9.85 -5.74
N ASP A 63 -4.94 -11.06 -5.95
CA ASP A 63 -5.64 -12.32 -5.71
C ASP A 63 -7.00 -12.41 -6.42
N THR A 64 -7.09 -11.84 -7.63
CA THR A 64 -8.30 -11.84 -8.48
C THR A 64 -8.42 -13.13 -9.33
N GLY A 65 -7.38 -13.96 -9.34
CA GLY A 65 -7.23 -15.09 -10.26
C GLY A 65 -6.81 -14.69 -11.68
N SER A 66 -6.59 -13.39 -11.95
CA SER A 66 -6.16 -12.91 -13.26
C SER A 66 -4.66 -12.63 -13.27
N ARG A 67 -3.92 -13.37 -14.11
CA ARG A 67 -2.47 -13.14 -14.30
C ARG A 67 -2.13 -11.72 -14.75
N MET A 68 -3.06 -11.08 -15.47
CA MET A 68 -2.95 -9.67 -15.86
C MET A 68 -2.87 -8.76 -14.63
N ASP A 69 -3.72 -8.98 -13.63
CA ASP A 69 -3.76 -8.13 -12.43
C ASP A 69 -2.49 -8.31 -11.59
N ASP A 70 -1.97 -9.54 -11.49
CA ASP A 70 -0.70 -9.80 -10.80
C ASP A 70 0.45 -9.01 -11.43
N VAL A 71 0.54 -9.03 -12.77
CA VAL A 71 1.59 -8.29 -13.50
C VAL A 71 1.40 -6.78 -13.37
N ILE A 72 0.17 -6.29 -13.45
CA ILE A 72 -0.14 -4.88 -13.21
C ILE A 72 0.30 -4.46 -11.81
N PHE A 73 -0.04 -5.25 -10.79
CA PHE A 73 0.31 -4.98 -9.40
C PHE A 73 1.83 -4.88 -9.21
N GLU A 74 2.59 -5.86 -9.70
CA GLU A 74 4.06 -5.85 -9.58
C GLU A 74 4.71 -4.64 -10.28
N GLU A 75 4.19 -4.24 -11.45
CA GLU A 75 4.67 -3.05 -12.18
C GLU A 75 4.42 -1.74 -11.42
N PHE A 76 3.29 -1.63 -10.73
CA PHE A 76 2.98 -0.44 -9.93
C PHE A 76 3.66 -0.42 -8.58
N LYS A 77 3.91 -1.59 -7.98
CA LYS A 77 4.70 -1.74 -6.76
C LYS A 77 6.11 -1.13 -6.91
N GLY A 78 6.73 -1.32 -8.08
CA GLY A 78 8.00 -0.69 -8.42
C GLY A 78 7.94 0.84 -8.58
N THR A 79 6.75 1.38 -8.88
CA THR A 79 6.55 2.81 -9.17
C THR A 79 6.20 3.61 -7.91
N GLY A 80 5.45 3.03 -6.98
CA GLY A 80 5.05 3.67 -5.73
C GLY A 80 6.14 3.68 -4.65
N ASN A 81 5.88 4.42 -3.56
CA ASN A 81 6.75 4.47 -2.38
C ASN A 81 6.04 4.08 -1.07
N SER A 82 4.73 3.82 -1.10
CA SER A 82 3.91 3.44 0.05
C SER A 82 2.92 2.36 -0.36
N GLU A 83 2.77 1.33 0.47
CA GLU A 83 1.86 0.22 0.25
C GLU A 83 1.08 -0.09 1.53
N ILE A 84 -0.23 -0.25 1.41
CA ILE A 84 -1.11 -0.72 2.49
C ILE A 84 -1.81 -1.97 1.96
N HIS A 85 -1.42 -3.12 2.50
CA HIS A 85 -1.97 -4.42 2.13
C HIS A 85 -3.17 -4.72 3.02
N LEU A 86 -4.26 -5.19 2.41
CA LEU A 86 -5.45 -5.64 3.13
C LEU A 86 -5.53 -7.17 3.08
N ASP A 87 -5.72 -7.81 4.23
CA ASP A 87 -5.77 -9.26 4.36
C ASP A 87 -7.22 -9.77 4.41
N ARG A 88 -7.57 -10.66 3.46
CA ARG A 88 -8.90 -11.28 3.39
C ARG A 88 -9.24 -12.05 4.68
N ARG A 89 -8.26 -12.68 5.33
CA ARG A 89 -8.45 -13.46 6.58
C ARG A 89 -8.95 -12.57 7.73
N LEU A 90 -8.50 -11.32 7.80
CA LEU A 90 -8.98 -10.33 8.77
C LEU A 90 -10.43 -9.95 8.48
N SER A 91 -10.73 -9.64 7.22
CA SER A 91 -12.08 -9.30 6.77
C SER A 91 -13.08 -10.43 6.99
N ASP A 92 -12.71 -11.68 6.70
CA ASP A 92 -13.57 -12.86 6.88
C ASP A 92 -13.93 -13.06 8.36
N LYS A 93 -13.02 -12.72 9.27
CA LYS A 93 -13.25 -12.68 10.73
C LYS A 93 -13.93 -11.40 11.23
N ARG A 94 -14.28 -10.47 10.34
CA ARG A 94 -14.85 -9.15 10.66
C ARG A 94 -13.95 -8.30 11.57
N LEU A 95 -12.64 -8.48 11.47
CA LEU A 95 -11.65 -7.63 12.15
C LEU A 95 -11.31 -6.44 11.25
N PHE A 96 -11.63 -5.24 11.72
CA PHE A 96 -11.40 -4.00 10.97
C PHE A 96 -10.60 -2.98 11.80
N PRO A 97 -9.66 -2.26 11.17
CA PRO A 97 -9.31 -2.31 9.74
C PRO A 97 -8.53 -3.58 9.37
N ALA A 98 -8.81 -4.17 8.22
CA ALA A 98 -8.24 -5.45 7.77
C ALA A 98 -6.81 -5.30 7.20
N ILE A 99 -5.94 -4.57 7.87
CA ILE A 99 -4.59 -4.22 7.39
C ILE A 99 -3.58 -5.30 7.76
N ASP A 100 -2.79 -5.76 6.79
CA ASP A 100 -1.58 -6.54 7.04
C ASP A 100 -0.45 -5.61 7.49
N LEU A 101 -0.15 -5.61 8.78
CA LEU A 101 0.85 -4.71 9.37
C LEU A 101 2.27 -5.04 8.88
N GLN A 102 2.56 -6.29 8.56
CA GLN A 102 3.89 -6.74 8.21
C GLN A 102 4.24 -6.40 6.75
N ARG A 103 3.28 -6.59 5.84
CA ARG A 103 3.46 -6.28 4.40
C ARG A 103 3.33 -4.78 4.10
N SER A 104 2.61 -4.04 4.93
CA SER A 104 2.41 -2.59 4.73
C SER A 104 3.62 -1.77 5.20
N GLY A 105 3.98 -0.74 4.44
CA GLY A 105 5.11 0.12 4.75
C GLY A 105 5.29 1.29 3.78
N THR A 106 6.12 2.25 4.19
CA THR A 106 6.48 3.43 3.40
C THR A 106 8.00 3.54 3.30
N ARG A 107 8.50 3.78 2.08
CA ARG A 107 9.93 4.04 1.86
C ARG A 107 10.30 5.43 2.40
N LYS A 108 11.46 5.53 3.05
CA LYS A 108 11.95 6.76 3.67
C LYS A 108 11.02 7.33 4.74
N GLU A 109 10.40 6.47 5.54
CA GLU A 109 9.48 6.89 6.61
C GLU A 109 10.17 7.74 7.70
N GLU A 110 11.50 7.69 7.82
CA GLU A 110 12.30 8.56 8.68
C GLU A 110 12.20 10.06 8.34
N LEU A 111 11.73 10.40 7.14
CA LEU A 111 11.43 11.79 6.75
C LEU A 111 10.05 12.26 7.21
N LEU A 112 9.19 11.32 7.61
CA LEU A 112 7.77 11.57 7.93
C LEU A 112 7.47 11.40 9.42
N ILE A 113 8.23 10.55 10.11
CA ILE A 113 8.00 10.17 11.50
C ILE A 113 9.21 10.63 12.32
N ASN A 114 8.95 11.23 13.49
CA ASN A 114 10.04 11.61 14.38
C ASN A 114 10.82 10.37 14.85
N LYS A 115 12.10 10.55 15.16
CA LYS A 115 13.03 9.45 15.47
C LYS A 115 12.57 8.58 16.65
N GLU A 116 11.94 9.17 17.66
CA GLU A 116 11.50 8.44 18.85
C GLU A 116 10.32 7.51 18.53
N ASP A 117 9.29 8.04 17.86
CA ASP A 117 8.13 7.27 17.43
C ASP A 117 8.51 6.21 16.40
N LEU A 118 9.44 6.51 15.49
CA LEU A 118 9.94 5.54 14.52
C LEU A 118 10.59 4.33 15.22
N ASN A 119 11.40 4.58 16.26
CA ASN A 119 12.00 3.49 17.05
C ASN A 119 10.92 2.66 17.76
N ARG A 120 9.90 3.31 18.34
CA ARG A 120 8.77 2.63 18.99
C ARG A 120 7.97 1.77 18.02
N ILE A 121 7.69 2.28 16.81
CA ILE A 121 7.03 1.54 15.73
C ILE A 121 7.88 0.34 15.30
N TRP A 122 9.19 0.49 15.22
CA TRP A 122 10.09 -0.61 14.88
C TRP A 122 10.09 -1.72 15.94
N VAL A 123 10.17 -1.35 17.22
CA VAL A 123 10.08 -2.30 18.33
C VAL A 123 8.73 -3.02 18.30
N MET A 124 7.63 -2.28 18.12
CA MET A 124 6.29 -2.85 17.94
C MET A 124 6.26 -3.91 16.84
N ARG A 125 6.75 -3.56 15.64
CA ARG A 125 6.80 -4.48 14.49
C ARG A 125 7.60 -5.74 14.81
N ARG A 126 8.72 -5.62 15.53
CA ARG A 126 9.52 -6.78 15.95
C ARG A 126 8.79 -7.68 16.94
N VAL A 127 8.09 -7.11 17.91
CA VAL A 127 7.31 -7.87 18.91
C VAL A 127 6.14 -8.60 18.24
N LEU A 128 5.50 -7.98 17.24
CA LEU A 128 4.37 -8.56 16.51
C LEU A 128 4.78 -9.60 15.47
N ASN A 129 6.01 -9.56 14.95
CA ASN A 129 6.49 -10.41 13.85
C ASN A 129 6.28 -11.94 14.05
N PRO A 130 6.40 -12.53 15.25
CA PRO A 130 6.15 -13.96 15.44
C PRO A 130 4.67 -14.36 15.36
N LEU A 131 3.75 -13.40 15.50
CA LEU A 131 2.30 -13.64 15.55
C LEU A 131 1.73 -13.74 14.13
N SER A 132 0.62 -14.46 13.97
CA SER A 132 -0.16 -14.45 12.73
C SER A 132 -0.83 -13.08 12.51
N PRO A 133 -1.16 -12.68 11.27
CA PRO A 133 -1.78 -11.37 11.00
C PRO A 133 -3.07 -11.11 11.79
N VAL A 134 -3.86 -12.15 12.07
CA VAL A 134 -5.06 -12.06 12.91
C VAL A 134 -4.70 -11.68 14.35
N GLU A 135 -3.78 -12.42 14.96
CA GLU A 135 -3.31 -12.16 16.33
C GLU A 135 -2.64 -10.78 16.43
N GLN A 136 -1.84 -10.40 15.42
CA GLN A 136 -1.23 -9.06 15.36
C GLN A 136 -2.30 -7.96 15.42
N MET A 137 -3.35 -8.08 14.61
CA MET A 137 -4.43 -7.09 14.57
C MET A 137 -5.23 -7.06 15.87
N GLU A 138 -5.54 -8.22 16.45
CA GLU A 138 -6.24 -8.31 17.75
C GLU A 138 -5.45 -7.62 18.87
N VAL A 139 -4.15 -7.92 18.99
CA VAL A 139 -3.26 -7.28 19.99
C VAL A 139 -3.20 -5.77 19.80
N VAL A 140 -3.04 -5.31 18.56
CA VAL A 140 -2.96 -3.86 18.26
C VAL A 140 -4.29 -3.17 18.58
N LEU A 141 -5.43 -3.74 18.17
CA LEU A 141 -6.74 -3.18 18.46
C LEU A 141 -7.04 -3.15 19.96
N GLU A 142 -6.70 -4.22 20.69
CA GLU A 142 -6.87 -4.26 22.14
C GLU A 142 -6.08 -3.14 22.82
N ARG A 143 -4.82 -2.93 22.42
CA ARG A 143 -3.98 -1.86 22.99
C ARG A 143 -4.46 -0.47 22.59
N LEU A 144 -4.80 -0.25 21.31
CA LEU A 144 -5.31 1.02 20.83
C LEU A 144 -6.60 1.43 21.54
N SER A 145 -7.51 0.48 21.80
CA SER A 145 -8.78 0.73 22.49
C SER A 145 -8.61 1.26 23.93
N LYS A 146 -7.44 1.05 24.54
CA LYS A 146 -7.11 1.53 25.90
C LYS A 146 -6.56 2.95 25.90
N THR A 147 -6.35 3.55 24.73
CA THR A 147 -5.73 4.87 24.56
C THR A 147 -6.62 5.78 23.72
N LYS A 148 -6.51 7.10 23.94
CA LYS A 148 -7.28 8.08 23.13
C LYS A 148 -6.48 8.61 21.95
N ALA A 149 -5.15 8.56 22.02
CA ALA A 149 -4.27 9.08 20.99
C ALA A 149 -3.10 8.12 20.72
N ASN A 150 -2.60 8.15 19.47
CA ASN A 150 -1.45 7.34 19.06
C ASN A 150 -0.17 7.68 19.86
N SER A 151 -0.02 8.92 20.33
CA SER A 151 1.10 9.31 21.19
C SER A 151 1.10 8.56 22.53
N GLU A 152 -0.08 8.39 23.14
CA GLU A 152 -0.26 7.62 24.38
C GLU A 152 0.02 6.13 24.13
N PHE A 153 -0.49 5.60 23.02
CA PHE A 153 -0.23 4.22 22.60
C PHE A 153 1.27 3.95 22.42
N LEU A 154 1.96 4.78 21.64
CA LEU A 154 3.39 4.63 21.40
C LEU A 154 4.22 4.83 22.68
N ALA A 155 3.82 5.73 23.58
CA ALA A 155 4.47 5.91 24.87
C ALA A 155 4.28 4.69 25.79
N SER A 156 3.10 4.06 25.78
CA SER A 156 2.79 2.88 26.61
C SER A 156 3.63 1.64 26.26
N MET A 157 4.28 1.64 25.09
CA MET A 157 5.19 0.59 24.64
C MET A 157 6.57 0.67 25.33
N GLN A 158 6.83 1.74 26.09
CA GLN A 158 7.93 1.83 27.06
C GLN A 158 7.45 1.33 28.43
N SER A 159 7.29 0.02 28.60
CA SER A 159 7.31 -0.63 29.91
C SER A 159 7.55 -2.13 29.78
#